data_AF-A0A9P6IPY4-F1
#
_entry.id   AF-A0A9P6IPY4-F1
#
_cell.length_a   1.000
_cell.length_b   1.000
_cell.length_c   1.000
_cell.angle_alpha   90.00
_cell.angle_beta   90.00
_cell.angle_gamma   90.00
#
_symmetry.space_group_name_H-M   'P 1'
#
loop_
_entity.id
_entity.type
_entity.pdbx_description
1 polymer ?
#
loop_
_entity_poly.entity_id
_entity_poly.type
_entity_poly.pdbx_seq_one_letter_code
_entity_poly.pdbx_strand_id
1 'polypeptide(L)'
;MPGYSEGPDAEVARAFNMSSVATGLRDTVPLHSCNANTSSTQRRAAATTTTISCYHASVAQKSYGSEKRFLCPPPIVHIQGDLEDPNSGLTSRPQVAMSVICEAGENHTLGQRSTLEDDQSSTFRYLYPSKKTAKARNVSSCILAGSLVSLFNRINSQTVRTKYMSVMNGSLCAKSSTWSAFTISIVANGPS
;
A
#
# COMPACT_ATOMS: atom_id res chain seq x y z
N MET A 1 17.71 -14.61 47.64
CA MET A 1 18.34 -13.66 46.71
C MET A 1 19.23 -14.45 45.76
N PRO A 2 19.28 -14.14 44.46
CA PRO A 2 18.46 -13.18 43.71
C PRO A 2 17.62 -13.92 42.63
N GLY A 3 16.45 -13.46 42.21
CA GLY A 3 16.06 -12.07 42.02
C GLY A 3 16.50 -11.62 40.63
N TYR A 4 15.65 -11.82 39.63
CA TYR A 4 15.71 -11.01 38.41
C TYR A 4 14.34 -10.39 38.18
N SER A 5 14.18 -9.24 38.82
CA SER A 5 13.25 -8.19 38.46
C SER A 5 14.07 -7.12 37.73
N GLU A 6 13.81 -6.92 36.45
CA GLU A 6 14.06 -5.73 35.62
C GLU A 6 13.55 -6.15 34.22
N GLY A 7 12.73 -5.43 33.49
CA GLY A 7 12.32 -4.03 33.51
C GLY A 7 11.62 -3.78 32.16
N PRO A 8 11.04 -2.59 31.96
CA PRO A 8 9.95 -2.34 31.01
C PRO A 8 10.43 -2.18 29.55
N ASP A 9 9.47 -2.16 28.64
CA ASP A 9 9.61 -1.57 27.30
C ASP A 9 10.58 -2.25 26.33
N ALA A 10 10.30 -3.51 25.98
CA ALA A 10 10.38 -3.83 24.56
C ALA A 10 9.15 -3.21 23.91
N GLU A 11 9.25 -1.92 23.57
CA GLU A 11 8.42 -1.29 22.56
C GLU A 11 8.50 -2.22 21.34
N VAL A 12 7.53 -3.14 21.25
CA VAL A 12 7.40 -4.10 20.17
C VAL A 12 7.23 -3.21 18.95
N ALA A 13 8.33 -3.09 18.20
CA ALA A 13 8.44 -2.27 17.02
C ALA A 13 7.14 -2.46 16.25
N ARG A 14 6.33 -1.39 16.21
CA ARG A 14 5.01 -1.35 15.58
C ARG A 14 5.21 -1.48 14.07
N ALA A 15 5.63 -2.66 13.63
CA ALA A 15 5.96 -2.95 12.26
C ALA A 15 4.71 -3.45 11.52
N PHE A 16 3.56 -2.78 11.68
CA PHE A 16 2.41 -2.94 10.79
C PHE A 16 1.52 -1.71 10.90
N ASN A 17 1.87 -0.64 10.17
CA ASN A 17 0.85 0.34 9.77
C ASN A 17 0.50 0.06 8.30
N MET A 18 -0.59 -0.68 8.07
CA MET A 18 -1.18 -0.85 6.74
C MET A 18 -1.99 0.39 6.32
N SER A 19 -1.50 1.57 6.67
CA SER A 19 -1.92 2.85 6.13
C SER A 19 -0.69 3.77 6.13
N SER A 20 -0.02 3.88 4.99
CA SER A 20 0.66 5.14 4.72
C SER A 20 -0.44 6.12 4.35
N VAL A 21 -1.04 6.76 5.36
CA VAL A 21 -1.85 7.96 5.12
C VAL A 21 -0.86 9.04 4.73
N ALA A 22 -0.61 9.17 3.43
CA ALA A 22 0.09 10.33 2.90
C ALA A 22 -0.88 11.51 2.91
N THR A 23 -0.88 12.29 3.99
CA THR A 23 -1.50 13.62 3.99
C THR A 23 -0.60 14.52 3.14
N GLY A 24 -1.14 15.10 2.07
CA GLY A 24 -0.40 15.66 0.93
C GLY A 24 0.85 16.50 1.27
N LEU A 25 1.96 16.20 0.58
CA LEU A 25 3.10 17.10 0.47
C LEU A 25 2.63 18.41 -0.15
N ARG A 26 2.86 19.52 0.56
CA ARG A 26 2.81 20.87 0.00
C ARG A 26 4.18 21.20 -0.56
N ASP A 27 4.33 21.22 -1.88
CA ASP A 27 5.45 21.91 -2.53
C ASP A 27 5.21 23.42 -2.39
N THR A 28 5.81 24.04 -1.36
CA THR A 28 5.90 25.50 -1.29
C THR A 28 7.09 25.98 -2.11
N VAL A 29 6.81 26.51 -3.31
CA VAL A 29 7.69 27.48 -3.96
C VAL A 29 7.23 28.87 -3.49
N PRO A 30 8.05 29.67 -2.78
CA PRO A 30 7.67 31.03 -2.44
C PRO A 30 7.93 31.94 -3.64
N LEU A 31 6.86 32.44 -4.26
CA LEU A 31 6.92 33.57 -5.19
C LEU A 31 6.55 34.87 -4.45
N HIS A 32 7.20 35.94 -4.89
CA HIS A 32 7.40 37.22 -4.21
C HIS A 32 6.12 37.95 -3.80
N SER A 33 6.23 38.69 -2.69
CA SER A 33 5.22 39.55 -2.09
C SER A 33 4.93 40.82 -2.91
N CYS A 34 3.65 41.15 -3.11
CA CYS A 34 3.17 42.53 -3.13
C CYS A 34 1.72 42.60 -2.60
N ASN A 35 1.48 43.59 -1.72
CA ASN A 35 0.24 43.89 -1.01
C ASN A 35 -0.74 44.72 -1.86
N ALA A 36 -2.06 44.48 -1.74
CA ALA A 36 -3.07 45.51 -1.41
C ALA A 36 -4.52 44.98 -1.40
N ASN A 37 -5.18 45.17 -0.24
CA ASN A 37 -6.60 45.38 0.07
C ASN A 37 -7.70 44.90 -0.88
N THR A 38 -8.60 44.03 -0.37
CA THR A 38 -10.06 44.15 -0.53
C THR A 38 -10.77 43.23 0.47
N SER A 39 -11.73 43.79 1.20
CA SER A 39 -12.65 43.09 2.10
C SER A 39 -13.48 42.05 1.33
N SER A 40 -13.20 40.77 1.54
CA SER A 40 -14.02 39.67 1.02
C SER A 40 -14.17 38.57 2.06
N THR A 41 -15.42 38.16 2.24
CA THR A 41 -15.91 37.11 3.12
C THR A 41 -15.02 35.87 3.04
N GLN A 42 -14.28 35.60 4.12
CA GLN A 42 -13.43 34.43 4.28
C GLN A 42 -14.30 33.18 4.37
N ARG A 43 -14.78 32.66 3.23
CA ARG A 43 -15.20 31.25 3.14
C ARG A 43 -13.94 30.44 3.42
N ARG A 44 -13.75 29.98 4.66
CA ARG A 44 -12.84 28.88 4.94
C ARG A 44 -13.29 27.73 4.05
N ALA A 45 -12.59 27.50 2.95
CA ALA A 45 -12.70 26.25 2.22
C ALA A 45 -12.45 25.15 3.25
N ALA A 46 -13.48 24.36 3.56
CA ALA A 46 -13.31 23.20 4.41
C ALA A 46 -12.23 22.35 3.78
N ALA A 47 -11.13 22.11 4.49
CA ALA A 47 -10.02 21.32 3.97
C ALA A 47 -10.55 19.91 3.69
N THR A 48 -10.77 19.59 2.41
CA THR A 48 -11.13 18.24 2.00
C THR A 48 -9.93 17.34 2.27
N THR A 49 -10.16 16.27 3.03
CA THR A 49 -9.10 15.31 3.35
C THR A 49 -9.14 14.18 2.33
N THR A 50 -8.05 14.04 1.58
CA THR A 50 -7.83 12.89 0.70
C THR A 50 -7.03 11.83 1.45
N THR A 51 -7.58 10.64 1.54
CA THR A 51 -6.96 9.45 2.14
C THR A 51 -6.51 8.51 1.04
N ILE A 52 -5.22 8.17 1.03
CA ILE A 52 -4.64 7.17 0.13
C ILE A 52 -4.35 5.92 0.95
N SER A 53 -4.94 4.79 0.57
CA SER A 53 -4.69 3.48 1.20
C SER A 53 -3.86 2.62 0.24
N CYS A 54 -2.77 2.05 0.72
CA CYS A 54 -1.92 1.16 -0.06
C CYS A 54 -1.88 -0.23 0.59
N TYR A 55 -2.27 -1.25 -0.18
CA TYR A 55 -2.25 -2.65 0.23
C TYR A 55 -1.18 -3.38 -0.58
N HIS A 56 -0.26 -4.04 0.09
CA HIS A 56 0.80 -4.82 -0.53
C HIS A 56 1.26 -5.97 0.37
N ALA A 57 1.99 -6.93 -0.19
CA ALA A 57 2.65 -7.97 0.60
C ALA A 57 3.72 -7.37 1.51
N SER A 58 3.86 -7.90 2.73
CA SER A 58 4.93 -7.51 3.68
C SER A 58 6.32 -7.98 3.25
N VAL A 59 6.38 -8.98 2.38
CA VAL A 59 7.60 -9.58 1.87
C VAL A 59 7.57 -9.63 0.35
N ALA A 60 8.75 -9.55 -0.26
CA ALA A 60 8.92 -9.65 -1.70
C ALA A 60 10.13 -10.49 -2.06
N GLN A 61 10.01 -11.26 -3.14
CA GLN A 61 11.08 -12.12 -3.64
C GLN A 61 11.93 -11.35 -4.66
N LYS A 62 13.25 -11.30 -4.44
CA LYS A 62 14.19 -10.61 -5.35
C LYS A 62 14.20 -11.25 -6.73
N SER A 63 14.31 -10.39 -7.74
CA SER A 63 14.57 -10.75 -9.14
C SER A 63 16.08 -10.90 -9.41
N TYR A 64 16.48 -11.86 -10.24
CA TYR A 64 17.90 -12.17 -10.51
C TYR A 64 18.20 -12.22 -12.01
N GLY A 65 19.31 -11.61 -12.43
CA GLY A 65 19.70 -11.59 -13.85
C GLY A 65 18.62 -10.94 -14.70
N SER A 66 18.16 -11.66 -15.73
CA SER A 66 17.03 -11.25 -16.59
C SER A 66 15.65 -11.71 -16.07
N GLU A 67 15.59 -12.52 -15.00
CA GLU A 67 14.34 -12.98 -14.40
C GLU A 67 13.60 -11.80 -13.73
N LYS A 68 12.28 -11.73 -13.89
CA LYS A 68 11.41 -10.75 -13.22
C LYS A 68 10.45 -11.47 -12.29
N ARG A 69 10.56 -11.20 -10.98
CA ARG A 69 9.65 -11.72 -9.94
C ARG A 69 8.72 -10.61 -9.49
N PHE A 70 7.60 -10.51 -10.19
CA PHE A 70 6.56 -9.53 -9.87
C PHE A 70 6.02 -9.72 -8.45
N LEU A 71 5.68 -8.60 -7.81
CA LEU A 71 5.06 -8.59 -6.49
C LEU A 71 3.74 -9.38 -6.52
N CYS A 72 3.53 -10.21 -5.50
CA CYS A 72 2.38 -11.10 -5.39
C CYS A 72 1.91 -11.17 -3.93
N PRO A 73 0.66 -10.75 -3.62
CA PRO A 73 -0.30 -10.18 -4.56
C PRO A 73 0.16 -8.81 -5.13
N PRO A 74 -0.34 -8.39 -6.30
CA PRO A 74 -0.04 -7.08 -6.85
C PRO A 74 -0.46 -5.96 -5.90
N PRO A 75 0.38 -4.93 -5.65
CA PRO A 75 -0.03 -3.80 -4.82
C PRO A 75 -1.31 -3.14 -5.35
N ILE A 76 -2.18 -2.72 -4.43
CA ILE A 76 -3.41 -1.98 -4.72
C ILE A 76 -3.35 -0.63 -4.00
N VAL A 77 -3.67 0.44 -4.70
CA VAL A 77 -3.93 1.76 -4.12
C VAL A 77 -5.41 2.04 -4.20
N HIS A 78 -5.98 2.59 -3.14
CA HIS A 78 -7.34 3.11 -3.09
C HIS A 78 -7.30 4.57 -2.64
N ILE A 79 -8.01 5.45 -3.33
CA ILE A 79 -8.09 6.87 -2.97
C ILE A 79 -9.51 7.19 -2.54
N GLN A 80 -9.64 7.76 -1.35
CA GLN A 80 -10.90 8.25 -0.81
C GLN A 80 -10.79 9.74 -0.53
N GLY A 81 -11.61 10.55 -1.18
CA GLY A 81 -11.61 12.00 -1.02
C GLY A 81 -12.29 12.68 -2.19
N ASP A 82 -12.52 13.98 -2.06
CA ASP A 82 -13.05 14.79 -3.15
C ASP A 82 -11.91 15.10 -4.13
N LEU A 83 -11.80 14.28 -5.18
CA LEU A 83 -10.77 14.39 -6.22
C LEU A 83 -11.20 15.26 -7.38
N GLU A 84 -12.46 15.70 -7.40
CA GLU A 84 -12.94 16.65 -8.39
C GLU A 84 -12.50 18.04 -7.97
N ASP A 85 -11.64 18.67 -8.76
CA ASP A 85 -11.43 20.10 -8.66
C ASP A 85 -12.61 20.78 -9.39
N PRO A 86 -13.53 21.44 -8.68
CA PRO A 86 -14.71 22.07 -9.27
C PRO A 86 -14.37 23.19 -10.26
N ASN A 87 -13.11 23.64 -10.32
CA ASN A 87 -12.66 24.68 -11.24
C ASN A 87 -11.83 24.15 -12.42
N SER A 88 -11.51 22.85 -12.49
CA SER A 88 -10.48 22.39 -13.44
C SER A 88 -10.98 22.19 -14.88
N GLY A 89 -12.29 22.07 -15.12
CA GLY A 89 -12.86 21.90 -16.48
C GLY A 89 -12.31 20.70 -17.28
N LEU A 90 -11.44 19.88 -16.68
CA LEU A 90 -10.76 18.74 -17.28
C LEU A 90 -11.33 17.46 -16.68
N THR A 91 -12.06 16.69 -17.49
CA THR A 91 -12.68 15.40 -17.12
C THR A 91 -11.68 14.23 -17.13
N SER A 92 -10.42 14.45 -16.75
CA SER A 92 -9.43 13.37 -16.77
C SER A 92 -9.46 12.60 -15.45
N ARG A 93 -9.65 11.28 -15.52
CA ARG A 93 -9.56 10.42 -14.33
C ARG A 93 -8.19 10.60 -13.65
N PRO A 94 -8.15 10.68 -12.31
CA PRO A 94 -6.90 10.75 -11.59
C PRO A 94 -5.99 9.55 -11.92
N GLN A 95 -4.68 9.81 -11.95
CA GLN A 95 -3.67 8.80 -12.21
C GLN A 95 -2.73 8.68 -11.02
N VAL A 96 -2.30 7.45 -10.75
CA VAL A 96 -1.35 7.11 -9.69
C VAL A 96 -0.12 6.45 -10.30
N ALA A 97 1.03 6.68 -9.69
CA ALA A 97 2.27 6.00 -10.04
C ALA A 97 2.89 5.37 -8.80
N MET A 98 3.41 4.16 -8.95
CA MET A 98 4.13 3.45 -7.89
C MET A 98 5.43 2.90 -8.45
N SER A 99 6.51 3.02 -7.70
CA SER A 99 7.82 2.46 -8.04
C SER A 99 8.39 1.70 -6.84
N VAL A 100 9.20 0.68 -7.11
CA VAL A 100 9.98 -0.01 -6.07
C VAL A 100 11.29 0.72 -5.94
N ILE A 101 11.54 1.45 -4.86
CA ILE A 101 12.80 2.19 -4.68
C ILE A 101 13.88 1.23 -4.13
N CYS A 102 15.08 1.27 -4.73
CA CYS A 102 16.25 0.53 -4.25
C CYS A 102 17.31 1.52 -3.77
N GLU A 103 17.84 1.36 -2.56
CA GLU A 103 18.80 2.29 -1.94
C GLU A 103 20.14 2.42 -2.71
N ALA A 104 20.44 1.50 -3.62
CA ALA A 104 21.74 1.42 -4.30
C ALA A 104 21.89 2.32 -5.55
N GLY A 105 21.09 3.40 -5.68
CA GLY A 105 21.34 4.49 -6.62
C GLY A 105 21.27 4.19 -8.12
N GLU A 106 20.73 3.03 -8.52
CA GLU A 106 20.63 2.65 -9.94
C GLU A 106 19.18 2.75 -10.45
N ASN A 107 18.97 3.66 -11.41
CA ASN A 107 17.69 4.12 -11.97
C ASN A 107 16.95 3.09 -12.86
N HIS A 108 16.97 1.79 -12.53
CA HIS A 108 16.27 0.75 -13.32
C HIS A 108 14.87 0.41 -12.81
N THR A 109 14.31 1.21 -11.90
CA THR A 109 12.98 0.99 -11.36
C THR A 109 11.97 1.71 -12.23
N LEU A 110 11.42 1.00 -13.22
CA LEU A 110 10.25 1.46 -13.96
C LEU A 110 9.09 1.63 -12.98
N GLY A 111 8.80 2.88 -12.62
CA GLY A 111 7.54 3.22 -11.99
C GLY A 111 6.40 2.81 -12.90
N GLN A 112 5.43 2.08 -12.37
CA GLN A 112 4.21 1.78 -13.10
C GLN A 112 3.22 2.92 -12.84
N ARG A 113 2.79 3.60 -13.91
CA ARG A 113 1.66 4.53 -13.87
C ARG A 113 0.38 3.78 -14.20
N SER A 114 -0.71 4.14 -13.53
CA SER A 114 -2.02 3.54 -13.72
C SER A 114 -3.10 4.60 -13.51
N THR A 115 -4.18 4.50 -14.29
CA THR A 115 -5.36 5.35 -14.10
C THR A 115 -6.24 4.72 -13.02
N LEU A 116 -6.92 5.53 -12.20
CA LEU A 116 -7.88 5.00 -11.25
C LEU A 116 -9.08 4.37 -11.97
N GLU A 117 -9.53 3.24 -11.43
CA GLU A 117 -10.77 2.57 -11.80
C GLU A 117 -11.99 3.33 -11.23
N ASP A 118 -13.19 2.89 -11.57
CA ASP A 118 -14.45 3.55 -11.14
C ASP A 118 -14.61 3.56 -9.62
N ASP A 119 -14.05 2.57 -8.94
CA ASP A 119 -14.05 2.43 -7.49
C ASP A 119 -12.89 3.17 -6.80
N GLN A 120 -12.23 4.10 -7.52
CA GLN A 120 -11.06 4.85 -7.04
C GLN A 120 -9.88 3.95 -6.65
N SER A 121 -9.82 2.72 -7.17
CA SER A 121 -8.71 1.81 -6.95
C SER A 121 -7.75 1.74 -8.14
N SER A 122 -6.55 1.22 -7.92
CA SER A 122 -5.60 0.91 -8.98
C SER A 122 -4.65 -0.20 -8.58
N THR A 123 -4.42 -1.15 -9.49
CA THR A 123 -3.60 -2.34 -9.24
C THR A 123 -2.29 -2.33 -10.05
N PHE A 124 -1.16 -2.57 -9.38
CA PHE A 124 0.18 -2.50 -9.97
C PHE A 124 0.79 -3.89 -10.21
N ARG A 125 0.57 -4.49 -11.38
CA ARG A 125 0.99 -5.88 -11.69
C ARG A 125 2.43 -6.05 -12.19
N TYR A 126 3.11 -4.98 -12.57
CA TYR A 126 4.42 -5.05 -13.23
C TYR A 126 5.58 -4.57 -12.36
N LEU A 127 5.33 -4.38 -11.06
CA LEU A 127 6.36 -4.03 -10.09
C LEU A 127 7.11 -5.29 -9.62
N TYR A 128 8.44 -5.21 -9.56
CA TYR A 128 9.31 -6.26 -9.05
C TYR A 128 10.56 -5.67 -8.36
N PRO A 129 11.04 -6.25 -7.25
CA PRO A 129 12.28 -5.82 -6.62
C PRO A 129 13.50 -6.35 -7.38
N SER A 130 14.47 -5.47 -7.65
CA SER A 130 15.74 -5.85 -8.29
C SER A 130 16.75 -6.44 -7.28
N LYS A 131 17.83 -7.02 -7.82
CA LYS A 131 18.94 -7.62 -7.04
C LYS A 131 19.57 -6.65 -6.03
N LYS A 132 19.51 -5.34 -6.29
CA LYS A 132 20.13 -4.28 -5.48
C LYS A 132 19.22 -3.73 -4.38
N THR A 133 18.19 -4.47 -3.98
CA THR A 133 17.40 -4.14 -2.77
C THR A 133 18.18 -4.50 -1.51
N ALA A 134 18.15 -3.65 -0.48
CA ALA A 134 18.80 -3.90 0.80
C ALA A 134 18.41 -5.28 1.38
N LYS A 135 19.31 -5.92 2.13
CA LYS A 135 18.93 -7.10 2.92
C LYS A 135 18.13 -6.61 4.11
N ALA A 136 16.81 -6.80 4.10
CA ALA A 136 16.06 -6.75 5.35
C ALA A 136 16.65 -7.80 6.29
N ARG A 137 17.05 -7.39 7.50
CA ARG A 137 17.41 -8.32 8.57
C ARG A 137 16.17 -9.18 8.84
N ASN A 138 16.38 -10.49 9.02
CA ASN A 138 15.32 -11.49 9.20
C ASN A 138 14.34 -11.04 10.29
N VAL A 139 13.25 -10.39 9.90
CA VAL A 139 12.07 -10.23 10.74
C VAL A 139 11.42 -11.60 10.69
N SER A 140 11.22 -12.23 11.86
CA SER A 140 10.69 -13.60 11.98
C SER A 140 9.63 -13.91 10.93
N SER A 141 9.82 -14.97 10.14
CA SER A 141 8.92 -15.40 9.06
C SER A 141 7.59 -16.00 9.57
N CYS A 142 7.27 -15.77 10.84
CA CYS A 142 6.08 -16.30 11.49
C CYS A 142 4.87 -15.41 11.16
N ILE A 143 3.71 -16.05 10.95
CA ILE A 143 2.42 -15.36 10.90
C ILE A 143 1.84 -15.43 12.32
N LEU A 144 1.68 -14.27 12.95
CA LEU A 144 1.15 -14.18 14.32
C LEU A 144 -0.39 -14.14 14.31
N ALA A 145 -1.02 -14.53 15.41
CA ALA A 145 -2.44 -14.27 15.62
C ALA A 145 -2.73 -12.77 15.46
N GLY A 146 -3.83 -12.45 14.77
CA GLY A 146 -4.19 -11.08 14.38
C GLY A 146 -3.52 -10.57 13.10
N SER A 147 -2.58 -11.32 12.51
CA SER A 147 -1.90 -10.88 11.27
C SER A 147 -2.85 -10.89 10.08
N LEU A 148 -2.71 -9.88 9.21
CA LEU A 148 -3.37 -9.84 7.92
C LEU A 148 -2.58 -10.68 6.90
N VAL A 149 -3.29 -11.53 6.18
CA VAL A 149 -2.74 -12.33 5.08
C VAL A 149 -3.60 -12.17 3.84
N SER A 150 -2.99 -12.37 2.68
CA SER A 150 -3.74 -12.62 1.44
C SER A 150 -3.50 -14.06 1.03
N LEU A 151 -4.51 -14.66 0.39
CA LEU A 151 -4.44 -16.03 -0.08
C LEU A 151 -4.55 -16.05 -1.60
N PHE A 152 -3.72 -16.87 -2.24
CA PHE A 152 -3.79 -17.07 -3.68
C PHE A 152 -3.49 -18.52 -4.03
N ASN A 153 -4.00 -18.94 -5.18
CA ASN A 153 -3.66 -20.21 -5.80
C ASN A 153 -3.02 -19.93 -7.17
N ARG A 154 -1.92 -20.61 -7.49
CA ARG A 154 -1.25 -20.52 -8.79
C ARG A 154 -1.13 -21.91 -9.40
N ILE A 155 -1.90 -22.16 -10.45
CA ILE A 155 -1.94 -23.49 -11.07
C ILE A 155 -0.75 -23.68 -12.01
N ASN A 156 -0.06 -24.81 -11.88
CA ASN A 156 1.09 -25.21 -12.71
C ASN A 156 2.21 -24.16 -12.79
N SER A 157 2.39 -23.35 -11.74
CA SER A 157 3.39 -22.27 -11.73
C SER A 157 3.21 -21.21 -12.83
N GLN A 158 2.02 -21.09 -13.42
CA GLN A 158 1.74 -20.09 -14.46
C GLN A 158 1.15 -18.82 -13.87
N THR A 159 1.83 -17.68 -14.02
CA THR A 159 1.41 -16.39 -13.45
C THR A 159 0.00 -15.98 -13.90
N VAL A 160 -0.34 -16.19 -15.17
CA VAL A 160 -1.67 -15.85 -15.74
C VAL A 160 -2.81 -16.69 -15.14
N ARG A 161 -2.50 -17.81 -14.49
CA ARG A 161 -3.48 -18.69 -13.82
C ARG A 161 -3.57 -18.43 -12.32
N THR A 162 -2.97 -17.34 -11.83
CA THR A 162 -3.06 -16.95 -10.43
C THR A 162 -4.48 -16.47 -10.13
N LYS A 163 -5.08 -17.04 -9.09
CA LYS A 163 -6.38 -16.62 -8.55
C LYS A 163 -6.18 -16.20 -7.10
N TYR A 164 -6.63 -15.01 -6.76
CA TYR A 164 -6.57 -14.47 -5.41
C TYR A 164 -7.91 -14.63 -4.73
N MET A 165 -7.88 -14.92 -3.44
CA MET A 165 -9.08 -14.94 -2.62
C MET A 165 -9.58 -13.51 -2.41
N SER A 166 -10.89 -13.31 -2.50
CA SER A 166 -11.55 -12.02 -2.32
C SER A 166 -12.92 -12.20 -1.69
N VAL A 167 -13.45 -11.12 -1.13
CA VAL A 167 -14.85 -11.06 -0.68
C VAL A 167 -15.67 -10.29 -1.72
N MET A 168 -16.81 -10.84 -2.12
CA MET A 168 -17.79 -10.17 -2.98
C MET A 168 -19.19 -10.52 -2.49
N ASN A 169 -20.02 -9.52 -2.25
CA ASN A 169 -21.39 -9.68 -1.74
C ASN A 169 -21.45 -10.57 -0.48
N GLY A 170 -20.53 -10.35 0.46
CA GLY A 170 -20.44 -11.13 1.71
C GLY A 170 -19.94 -12.57 1.55
N SER A 171 -19.62 -13.02 0.34
CA SER A 171 -19.16 -14.38 0.05
C SER A 171 -17.70 -14.42 -0.39
N LEU A 172 -17.00 -15.50 -0.03
CA LEU A 172 -15.65 -15.76 -0.54
C LEU A 172 -15.71 -16.12 -2.03
N CYS A 173 -14.80 -15.56 -2.81
CA CYS A 173 -14.66 -15.84 -4.23
C CYS A 173 -13.19 -15.79 -4.66
N ALA A 174 -12.90 -16.31 -5.85
CA ALA A 174 -11.56 -16.31 -6.43
C ALA A 174 -11.50 -15.40 -7.67
N LYS A 175 -10.65 -14.37 -7.64
CA LYS A 175 -10.53 -13.35 -8.70
C LYS A 175 -9.13 -13.33 -9.32
N SER A 176 -9.02 -12.89 -10.58
CA SER A 176 -7.71 -12.75 -11.26
C SER A 176 -7.06 -11.36 -11.08
N SER A 177 -7.87 -10.34 -10.78
CA SER A 177 -7.46 -8.93 -10.82
C SER A 177 -7.31 -8.31 -9.44
N THR A 178 -8.16 -8.69 -8.49
CA THR A 178 -8.22 -8.13 -7.13
C THR A 178 -8.06 -9.20 -6.07
N TRP A 179 -7.72 -8.78 -4.86
CA TRP A 179 -7.50 -9.64 -3.70
C TRP A 179 -7.98 -8.96 -2.42
N SER A 180 -8.25 -9.73 -1.38
CA SER A 180 -8.62 -9.21 -0.06
C SER A 180 -7.61 -9.66 1.00
N ALA A 181 -7.45 -8.84 2.03
CA ALA A 181 -6.72 -9.20 3.24
C ALA A 181 -7.67 -9.88 4.23
N PHE A 182 -7.17 -10.90 4.94
CA PHE A 182 -7.89 -11.69 5.92
C PHE A 182 -7.11 -11.72 7.23
N THR A 183 -7.78 -11.54 8.35
CA THR A 183 -7.17 -11.69 9.67
C THR A 183 -7.08 -13.18 10.02
N ILE A 184 -5.90 -13.63 10.44
CA ILE A 184 -5.72 -14.97 11.00
C ILE A 184 -5.87 -14.91 12.52
N SER A 185 -6.85 -15.63 13.06
CA SER A 185 -7.09 -15.72 14.50
C SER A 185 -6.84 -17.14 15.00
N ILE A 186 -6.23 -17.28 16.18
CA ILE A 186 -6.14 -18.57 16.88
C ILE A 186 -7.41 -18.76 17.69
N VAL A 187 -8.07 -19.90 17.51
CA VAL A 187 -9.28 -20.27 18.26
C VAL A 187 -8.88 -21.39 19.23
N ALA A 188 -9.25 -21.24 20.51
CA ALA A 188 -9.05 -22.31 21.49
C ALA A 188 -10.00 -23.47 21.18
N ASN A 189 -9.52 -24.71 21.26
CA ASN A 189 -10.41 -25.87 21.25
C ASN A 189 -11.30 -25.75 22.50
N GLY A 190 -12.62 -25.72 22.31
CA GLY A 190 -13.57 -25.75 23.43
C GLY A 190 -13.35 -27.01 24.30
N PRO A 191 -13.80 -27.02 25.56
CA PRO A 191 -13.71 -28.22 26.38
C PRO A 191 -14.44 -29.37 25.69
N SER A 192 -13.73 -30.51 25.56
CA SER A 192 -14.24 -31.78 25.00
C SER A 192 -15.35 -32.38 25.85
#